data_AF-A0A7K0RY84-F1
#
_entry.id   AF-A0A7K0RY84-F1
#
_cell.length_a   1.000
_cell.length_b   1.000
_cell.length_c   1.000
_cell.angle_alpha   90.00
_cell.angle_beta   90.00
_cell.angle_gamma   90.00
#
_symmetry.space_group_name_H-M   'P 1'
#
loop_
_entity.id
_entity.type
_entity.pdbx_description
1 polymer ?
#
loop_
_entity_poly.entity_id
_entity_poly.type
_entity_poly.pdbx_seq_one_letter_code
_entity_poly.pdbx_strand_id
1 'polypeptide(L)'
;MALDNNQARFVVGVSRATGLDPRVLVAWIQQEGANAPNGTGGYNYLNLSKGNGNVGEVSTSKRFANFGNVDASIESTVRRLNNPFARPILATARARGNPSQQIAAIAATGWDAAGYGGPGGPNLRNTFSALFTPAALTGQALGPEAAGGVASTAGTKSAADWTSYDAKNLGTDLSIKSPLDFLKKLLEPELWLRIGQVIGGAILLGMGLFLLMRQIGLAAPTTPLAAIAAAA
;
A
#
# COMPACT_ATOMS: atom_id res chain seq x y z
N MET A 1 10.47 -2.85 -14.28
CA MET A 1 9.22 -2.44 -14.96
C MET A 1 8.67 -1.23 -14.23
N ALA A 2 8.24 -0.20 -14.94
CA ALA A 2 7.51 0.92 -14.34
C ALA A 2 6.01 0.55 -14.26
N LEU A 3 5.38 0.76 -13.10
CA LEU A 3 3.93 0.64 -12.96
C LEU A 3 3.25 1.85 -13.60
N ASP A 4 2.09 1.65 -14.21
CA ASP A 4 1.22 2.77 -14.54
C ASP A 4 0.56 3.36 -13.27
N ASN A 5 -0.03 4.55 -13.39
CA ASN A 5 -0.65 5.24 -12.25
C ASN A 5 -1.74 4.42 -11.56
N ASN A 6 -2.51 3.63 -12.30
CA ASN A 6 -3.59 2.83 -11.74
C ASN A 6 -3.05 1.57 -11.04
N GLN A 7 -2.02 0.94 -11.59
CA GLN A 7 -1.31 -0.15 -10.93
C GLN A 7 -0.66 0.30 -9.62
N ALA A 8 -0.01 1.47 -9.63
CA ALA A 8 0.54 2.06 -8.43
C ALA A 8 -0.54 2.33 -7.37
N ARG A 9 -1.66 2.94 -7.75
CA ARG A 9 -2.81 3.17 -6.85
C ARG A 9 -3.36 1.86 -6.29
N PHE A 10 -3.50 0.82 -7.12
CA PHE A 10 -3.95 -0.49 -6.69
C PHE A 10 -3.02 -1.11 -5.65
N VAL A 11 -1.71 -1.14 -5.93
CA VAL A 11 -0.70 -1.68 -5.00
C VAL A 11 -0.74 -0.95 -3.66
N VAL A 12 -0.77 0.38 -3.68
CA VAL A 12 -0.83 1.20 -2.45
C VAL A 12 -2.12 0.93 -1.68
N GLY A 13 -3.28 0.92 -2.37
CA GLY A 13 -4.58 0.71 -1.76
C GLY A 13 -4.70 -0.66 -1.08
N VAL A 14 -4.34 -1.73 -1.80
CA VAL A 14 -4.39 -3.10 -1.27
C VAL A 14 -3.36 -3.28 -0.15
N SER A 15 -2.13 -2.78 -0.32
CA SER A 15 -1.09 -2.85 0.73
C SER A 15 -1.55 -2.18 2.02
N ARG A 16 -2.10 -0.96 1.94
CA ARG A 16 -2.65 -0.23 3.10
C ARG A 16 -3.79 -0.99 3.80
N ALA A 17 -4.69 -1.59 3.04
CA ALA A 17 -5.83 -2.30 3.61
C ALA A 17 -5.47 -3.66 4.24
N THR A 18 -4.41 -4.32 3.76
CA THR A 18 -4.14 -5.73 4.09
C THR A 18 -2.84 -5.95 4.87
N GLY A 19 -1.91 -4.99 4.81
CA GLY A 19 -0.56 -5.12 5.33
C GLY A 19 0.39 -5.91 4.41
N LEU A 20 -0.05 -6.28 3.21
CA LEU A 20 0.80 -6.96 2.23
C LEU A 20 1.96 -6.06 1.81
N ASP A 21 3.14 -6.67 1.65
CA ASP A 21 4.31 -5.97 1.15
C ASP A 21 4.04 -5.49 -0.28
N PRO A 22 4.21 -4.19 -0.58
CA PRO A 22 3.93 -3.64 -1.91
C PRO A 22 4.78 -4.31 -3.00
N ARG A 23 5.99 -4.77 -2.70
CA ARG A 23 6.84 -5.50 -3.66
C ARG A 23 6.24 -6.86 -4.02
N VAL A 24 5.64 -7.55 -3.03
CA VAL A 24 4.94 -8.81 -3.26
C VAL A 24 3.73 -8.58 -4.14
N LEU A 25 2.94 -7.53 -3.90
CA LEU A 25 1.81 -7.17 -4.76
C LEU A 25 2.23 -6.87 -6.20
N VAL A 26 3.32 -6.13 -6.40
CA VAL A 26 3.84 -5.86 -7.75
C VAL A 26 4.25 -7.14 -8.47
N ALA A 27 4.99 -8.03 -7.79
CA ALA A 27 5.36 -9.32 -8.36
C ALA A 27 4.14 -10.19 -8.66
N TRP A 28 3.12 -10.14 -7.80
CA TRP A 28 1.89 -10.89 -7.96
C TRP A 28 1.09 -10.42 -9.17
N ILE A 29 0.89 -9.10 -9.34
CA ILE A 29 0.23 -8.52 -10.51
C ILE A 29 0.96 -8.91 -11.81
N GLN A 30 2.29 -8.90 -11.78
CA GLN A 30 3.10 -9.31 -12.92
C GLN A 30 2.94 -10.81 -13.22
N GLN A 31 2.88 -11.65 -12.20
CA GLN A 31 2.69 -13.09 -12.34
C GLN A 31 1.30 -13.45 -12.89
N GLU A 32 0.28 -12.70 -12.50
CA GLU A 32 -1.09 -12.82 -13.01
C GLU A 32 -1.22 -12.36 -14.47
N GLY A 33 -0.19 -11.71 -15.02
CA GLY A 33 -0.21 -11.28 -16.41
C GLY A 33 -1.16 -10.11 -16.66
N ALA A 34 -1.41 -9.26 -15.66
CA ALA A 34 -2.24 -8.06 -15.81
C ALA A 34 -1.72 -7.07 -16.88
N ASN A 35 -0.48 -7.27 -17.35
CA ASN A 35 0.18 -6.49 -18.41
C ASN A 35 0.12 -7.15 -19.80
N ALA A 36 -0.54 -8.31 -19.95
CA ALA A 36 -0.62 -8.98 -21.25
C ALA A 36 -1.52 -8.18 -22.22
N PRO A 37 -1.18 -8.08 -23.52
CA PRO A 37 -2.05 -7.48 -24.55
C PRO A 37 -3.45 -8.12 -24.64
N ASN A 38 -3.57 -9.37 -24.15
CA ASN A 38 -4.83 -10.13 -24.02
C ASN A 38 -5.27 -10.29 -22.55
N GLY A 39 -4.70 -9.49 -21.64
CA GLY A 39 -5.00 -9.52 -20.21
C GLY A 39 -6.45 -9.18 -19.93
N THR A 40 -6.88 -9.48 -18.70
CA THR A 40 -8.21 -9.18 -18.15
C THR A 40 -8.42 -7.66 -18.09
N GLY A 41 -8.75 -7.05 -19.24
CA GLY A 41 -8.96 -5.61 -19.37
C GLY A 41 -9.93 -5.08 -18.31
N GLY A 42 -9.82 -3.81 -17.91
CA GLY A 42 -10.68 -3.23 -16.88
C GLY A 42 -10.21 -3.52 -15.45
N TYR A 43 -8.97 -3.14 -15.14
CA TYR A 43 -8.45 -3.04 -13.76
C TYR A 43 -8.42 -4.34 -12.94
N ASN A 44 -8.57 -5.54 -13.51
CA ASN A 44 -8.52 -6.80 -12.75
C ASN A 44 -7.09 -7.33 -12.57
N TYR A 45 -6.29 -6.60 -11.79
CA TYR A 45 -4.85 -6.82 -11.66
C TYR A 45 -4.45 -8.18 -11.05
N LEU A 46 -5.36 -8.87 -10.35
CA LEU A 46 -5.09 -10.17 -9.73
C LEU A 46 -6.02 -11.29 -10.24
N ASN A 47 -6.57 -11.13 -11.46
CA ASN A 47 -7.42 -12.12 -12.13
C ASN A 47 -8.53 -12.69 -11.25
N LEU A 48 -9.25 -11.83 -10.55
CA LEU A 48 -10.40 -12.23 -9.76
C LEU A 48 -11.43 -12.93 -10.66
N SER A 49 -11.76 -14.17 -10.30
CA SER A 49 -12.80 -14.95 -10.95
C SER A 49 -14.17 -14.29 -10.75
N LYS A 50 -15.11 -14.59 -11.64
CA LYS A 50 -16.52 -14.20 -11.50
C LYS A 50 -17.05 -14.53 -10.10
N GLY A 51 -17.76 -13.58 -9.50
CA GLY A 51 -18.47 -13.79 -8.25
C GLY A 51 -19.59 -12.78 -8.11
N ASN A 52 -20.77 -13.22 -7.65
CA ASN A 52 -21.98 -12.39 -7.53
C ASN A 52 -21.91 -11.30 -6.42
N GLY A 53 -20.72 -10.78 -6.11
CA GLY A 53 -20.50 -9.84 -5.02
C GLY A 53 -19.21 -9.02 -5.12
N ASN A 54 -18.61 -8.94 -6.31
CA ASN A 54 -17.49 -8.03 -6.56
C ASN A 54 -18.04 -6.60 -6.78
N VAL A 55 -17.46 -5.62 -6.11
CA VAL A 55 -17.96 -4.24 -6.15
C VAL A 55 -17.44 -3.53 -7.38
N GLY A 56 -18.33 -2.81 -8.08
CA GLY A 56 -17.99 -2.02 -9.26
C GLY A 56 -17.54 -2.84 -10.48
N GLU A 57 -17.94 -4.12 -10.56
CA GLU A 57 -17.78 -4.96 -11.74
C GLU A 57 -18.66 -4.40 -12.88
N VAL A 58 -18.04 -3.98 -14.00
CA VAL A 58 -18.72 -3.32 -15.13
C VAL A 58 -18.86 -4.21 -16.36
N SER A 59 -18.10 -5.30 -16.43
CA SER A 59 -18.23 -6.28 -17.50
C SER A 59 -17.68 -7.62 -17.05
N THR A 60 -18.38 -8.69 -17.41
CA THR A 60 -17.86 -10.04 -17.25
C THR A 60 -17.24 -10.47 -18.57
N SER A 61 -15.91 -10.50 -18.66
CA SER A 61 -15.29 -11.35 -19.68
C SER A 61 -15.68 -12.82 -19.41
N LYS A 62 -15.49 -13.75 -20.36
CA LYS A 62 -16.01 -15.14 -20.24
C LYS A 62 -15.57 -15.87 -18.96
N ARG A 63 -14.49 -15.46 -18.26
CA ARG A 63 -13.97 -16.12 -17.05
C ARG A 63 -13.59 -15.21 -15.87
N PHE A 64 -13.32 -13.92 -16.10
CA PHE A 64 -12.80 -13.00 -15.08
C PHE A 64 -13.64 -11.72 -14.98
N ALA A 65 -13.68 -11.13 -13.78
CA ALA A 65 -14.33 -9.84 -13.54
C ALA A 65 -13.56 -8.70 -14.22
N ASN A 66 -14.25 -7.65 -14.65
CA ASN A 66 -13.65 -6.38 -15.04
C ASN A 66 -14.30 -5.26 -14.23
N PHE A 67 -13.48 -4.37 -13.67
CA PHE A 67 -13.90 -3.25 -12.85
C PHE A 67 -13.94 -1.95 -13.65
N GLY A 68 -14.86 -1.06 -13.28
CA GLY A 68 -15.02 0.24 -13.96
C GLY A 68 -13.88 1.21 -13.67
N ASN A 69 -13.22 1.05 -12.53
CA ASN A 69 -12.12 1.89 -12.09
C ASN A 69 -11.21 1.14 -11.10
N VAL A 70 -10.09 1.76 -10.77
CA VAL A 70 -9.08 1.20 -9.84
C VAL A 70 -9.60 1.04 -8.41
N ASP A 71 -10.48 1.92 -7.93
CA ASP A 71 -10.98 1.89 -6.55
C ASP A 71 -11.91 0.69 -6.32
N ALA A 72 -12.78 0.39 -7.29
CA ALA A 72 -13.60 -0.82 -7.32
C ALA A 72 -12.76 -2.11 -7.35
N SER A 73 -11.64 -2.09 -8.07
CA SER A 73 -10.68 -3.21 -8.09
C SER A 73 -10.02 -3.41 -6.73
N ILE A 74 -9.56 -2.34 -6.08
CA ILE A 74 -8.99 -2.37 -4.73
C ILE A 74 -10.01 -2.98 -3.76
N GLU A 75 -11.25 -2.46 -3.74
CA GLU A 75 -12.28 -2.95 -2.83
C GLU A 75 -12.58 -4.44 -3.04
N SER A 76 -12.73 -4.86 -4.31
CA SER A 76 -13.01 -6.25 -4.66
C SER A 76 -11.86 -7.18 -4.29
N THR A 77 -10.61 -6.78 -4.50
CA THR A 77 -9.43 -7.55 -4.07
C THR A 77 -9.38 -7.67 -2.55
N VAL A 78 -9.58 -6.57 -1.81
CA VAL A 78 -9.57 -6.58 -0.34
C VAL A 78 -10.69 -7.46 0.19
N ARG A 79 -11.89 -7.38 -0.39
CA ARG A 79 -13.03 -8.25 -0.05
C ARG A 79 -12.68 -9.72 -0.27
N ARG A 80 -12.09 -10.05 -1.41
CA ARG A 80 -11.65 -11.43 -1.72
C ARG A 80 -10.59 -11.93 -0.73
N LEU A 81 -9.61 -11.10 -0.38
CA LEU A 81 -8.56 -11.44 0.59
C LEU A 81 -9.09 -11.66 2.01
N ASN A 82 -10.23 -11.06 2.37
CA ASN A 82 -10.88 -11.29 3.66
C ASN A 82 -11.68 -12.60 3.72
N ASN A 83 -11.85 -13.33 2.62
CA ASN A 83 -12.52 -14.62 2.65
C ASN A 83 -11.68 -15.70 3.37
N PRO A 84 -12.32 -16.76 3.92
CA PRO A 84 -11.62 -17.79 4.69
C PRO A 84 -10.42 -18.44 3.97
N PHE A 85 -10.52 -18.67 2.66
CA PHE A 85 -9.45 -19.33 1.89
C PHE A 85 -8.15 -18.50 1.81
N ALA A 86 -8.24 -17.18 1.94
CA ALA A 86 -7.11 -16.25 1.85
C ALA A 86 -6.55 -15.83 3.23
N ARG A 87 -7.14 -16.32 4.33
CA ARG A 87 -6.69 -16.01 5.70
C ARG A 87 -5.19 -16.19 5.95
N PRO A 88 -4.51 -17.24 5.43
CA PRO A 88 -3.07 -17.40 5.62
C PRO A 88 -2.24 -16.23 5.05
N ILE A 89 -2.69 -15.63 3.94
CA ILE A 89 -2.05 -14.47 3.31
C ILE A 89 -2.10 -13.29 4.27
N LEU A 90 -3.30 -12.95 4.75
CA LEU A 90 -3.48 -11.82 5.68
C LEU A 90 -2.79 -12.04 7.03
N ALA A 91 -2.79 -13.27 7.55
CA ALA A 91 -2.09 -13.59 8.79
C ALA A 91 -0.58 -13.33 8.66
N THR A 92 0.02 -13.79 7.56
CA THR A 92 1.45 -13.59 7.30
C THR A 92 1.79 -12.12 7.07
N ALA A 93 0.95 -11.40 6.33
CA ALA A 93 1.11 -9.97 6.08
C ALA A 93 1.06 -9.15 7.39
N ARG A 94 0.06 -9.40 8.24
CA ARG A 94 -0.10 -8.72 9.55
C ARG A 94 1.01 -9.05 10.54
N ALA A 95 1.54 -10.28 10.48
CA ALA A 95 2.72 -10.67 11.24
C ALA A 95 4.03 -10.06 10.71
N ARG A 96 3.96 -9.22 9.67
CA ARG A 96 5.12 -8.61 8.98
C ARG A 96 6.10 -9.66 8.46
N GLY A 97 5.58 -10.81 8.02
CA GLY A 97 6.38 -11.83 7.38
C GLY A 97 7.09 -11.27 6.15
N ASN A 98 8.35 -11.67 5.94
CA ASN A 98 9.16 -11.21 4.81
C ASN A 98 8.51 -11.59 3.46
N PRO A 99 8.94 -11.00 2.33
CA PRO A 99 8.33 -11.27 1.03
C PRO A 99 8.28 -12.76 0.68
N SER A 100 9.29 -13.54 1.03
CA SER A 100 9.28 -14.99 0.82
C SER A 100 8.17 -15.69 1.58
N GLN A 101 7.92 -15.31 2.84
CA GLN A 101 6.84 -15.87 3.65
C GLN A 101 5.47 -15.48 3.08
N GLN A 102 5.29 -14.22 2.67
CA GLN A 102 4.05 -13.77 2.06
C GLN A 102 3.76 -14.48 0.72
N ILE A 103 4.78 -14.66 -0.13
CA ILE A 103 4.66 -15.42 -1.38
C ILE A 103 4.31 -16.89 -1.11
N ALA A 104 4.96 -17.52 -0.13
CA ALA A 104 4.63 -18.89 0.26
C ALA A 104 3.18 -19.00 0.76
N ALA A 105 2.71 -18.02 1.53
CA ALA A 105 1.33 -17.97 2.00
C ALA A 105 0.34 -17.82 0.83
N ILE A 106 0.64 -16.97 -0.16
CA ILE A 106 -0.15 -16.83 -1.39
C ILE A 106 -0.23 -18.17 -2.13
N ALA A 107 0.91 -18.83 -2.34
CA ALA A 107 0.98 -20.10 -3.05
C ALA A 107 0.40 -21.30 -2.30
N ALA A 108 0.25 -21.20 -0.99
CA ALA A 108 -0.45 -22.20 -0.19
C ALA A 108 -1.98 -22.08 -0.27
N THR A 109 -2.53 -20.99 -0.83
CA THR A 109 -3.98 -20.81 -0.96
C THR A 109 -4.52 -21.35 -2.28
N GLY A 110 -5.84 -21.52 -2.35
CA GLY A 110 -6.56 -21.82 -3.58
C GLY A 110 -6.69 -20.64 -4.57
N TRP A 111 -5.81 -19.63 -4.51
CA TRP A 111 -5.85 -18.51 -5.46
C TRP A 111 -5.39 -18.97 -6.85
N ASP A 112 -4.11 -19.34 -6.98
CA ASP A 112 -3.55 -20.02 -8.16
C ASP A 112 -2.27 -20.78 -7.79
N ALA A 113 -2.37 -21.67 -6.80
CA ALA A 113 -1.23 -22.46 -6.33
C ALA A 113 -0.46 -23.16 -7.47
N ALA A 114 -1.17 -23.63 -8.50
CA ALA A 114 -0.56 -24.26 -9.67
C ALA A 114 0.23 -23.26 -10.53
N GLY A 115 -0.34 -22.10 -10.85
CA GLY A 115 0.36 -21.06 -11.60
C GLY A 115 1.59 -20.50 -10.87
N TYR A 116 1.58 -20.51 -9.54
CA TYR A 116 2.75 -20.11 -8.75
C TYR A 116 3.80 -21.21 -8.58
N GLY A 117 3.57 -22.40 -9.12
CA GLY A 117 4.52 -23.52 -9.11
C GLY A 117 4.48 -24.40 -7.86
N GLY A 118 3.37 -24.39 -7.10
CA GLY A 118 3.15 -25.24 -5.95
C GLY A 118 3.65 -24.66 -4.62
N PRO A 119 3.88 -25.50 -3.59
CA PRO A 119 4.28 -25.07 -2.25
C PRO A 119 5.49 -24.13 -2.26
N GLY A 120 5.39 -23.00 -1.55
CA GLY A 120 6.42 -21.98 -1.51
C GLY A 120 6.44 -21.03 -2.73
N GLY A 121 5.68 -21.31 -3.80
CA GLY A 121 5.46 -20.40 -4.92
C GLY A 121 6.72 -20.06 -5.74
N PRO A 122 7.52 -21.04 -6.20
CA PRO A 122 8.78 -20.77 -6.89
C PRO A 122 8.63 -19.87 -8.12
N ASN A 123 7.54 -19.97 -8.89
CA ASN A 123 7.32 -19.09 -10.05
C ASN A 123 7.11 -17.65 -9.61
N LEU A 124 6.29 -17.43 -8.58
CA LEU A 124 6.07 -16.08 -8.03
C LEU A 124 7.34 -15.52 -7.36
N ARG A 125 8.16 -16.36 -6.72
CA ARG A 125 9.48 -15.95 -6.19
C ARG A 125 10.47 -15.58 -7.30
N ASN A 126 10.43 -16.28 -8.44
CA ASN A 126 11.25 -15.95 -9.61
C ASN A 126 10.82 -14.59 -10.19
N THR A 127 9.52 -14.37 -10.36
CA THR A 127 8.96 -13.08 -10.80
C THR A 127 9.34 -11.95 -9.84
N PHE A 128 9.25 -12.19 -8.53
CA PHE A 128 9.70 -11.23 -7.53
C PHE A 128 11.20 -10.91 -7.67
N SER A 129 12.03 -11.95 -7.78
CA SER A 129 13.49 -11.81 -7.84
C SER A 129 13.94 -11.06 -9.09
N ALA A 130 13.23 -11.23 -10.21
CA ALA A 130 13.46 -10.49 -11.44
C ALA A 130 13.16 -8.98 -11.31
N LEU A 131 12.34 -8.58 -10.33
CA LEU A 131 11.93 -7.19 -10.13
C LEU A 131 12.72 -6.46 -9.02
N PHE A 132 13.08 -7.16 -7.93
CA PHE A 132 13.60 -6.52 -6.70
C PHE A 132 14.90 -7.11 -6.15
N THR A 133 15.51 -8.09 -6.83
CA THR A 133 16.65 -8.94 -6.40
C THR A 133 16.27 -10.10 -5.46
N PRO A 134 17.02 -11.22 -5.50
CA PRO A 134 16.80 -12.35 -4.58
C PRO A 134 16.95 -12.00 -3.09
N ALA A 135 17.86 -11.08 -2.75
CA ALA A 135 18.09 -10.68 -1.36
C ALA A 135 16.85 -10.01 -0.72
N ALA A 136 16.01 -9.36 -1.53
CA ALA A 136 14.78 -8.74 -1.05
C ALA A 136 13.73 -9.77 -0.59
N LEU A 137 13.85 -11.05 -0.95
CA LEU A 137 12.93 -12.11 -0.51
C LEU A 137 12.98 -12.35 1.01
N THR A 138 14.15 -12.21 1.61
CA THR A 138 14.37 -12.43 3.05
C THR A 138 14.45 -11.14 3.84
N GLY A 139 14.56 -10.00 3.14
CA GLY A 139 14.55 -8.67 3.76
C GLY A 139 13.25 -8.37 4.50
N GLN A 140 13.31 -7.38 5.39
CA GLN A 140 12.16 -6.96 6.17
C GLN A 140 11.00 -6.57 5.24
N ALA A 141 9.78 -6.97 5.64
CA ALA A 141 8.57 -6.57 4.96
C ALA A 141 8.44 -5.05 4.98
N LEU A 142 8.22 -4.47 3.81
CA LEU A 142 7.95 -3.05 3.70
C LEU A 142 6.52 -2.77 4.16
N GLY A 143 6.39 -1.71 4.97
CA GLY A 143 5.08 -1.25 5.41
C GLY A 143 4.28 -0.59 4.29
N PRO A 144 2.97 -0.42 4.52
CA PRO A 144 2.09 0.25 3.57
C PRO A 144 2.51 1.71 3.29
N GLU A 145 3.30 2.33 4.18
CA GLU A 145 3.89 3.65 3.97
C GLU A 145 4.97 3.63 2.87
N ALA A 146 5.72 2.53 2.77
CA ALA A 146 6.78 2.37 1.76
C ALA A 146 6.22 2.17 0.34
N ALA A 147 4.94 1.81 0.21
CA ALA A 147 4.24 1.80 -1.08
C ALA A 147 4.19 3.21 -1.71
N GLY A 148 4.18 4.27 -0.90
CA GLY A 148 4.26 5.66 -1.36
C GLY A 148 5.63 6.09 -1.91
N GLY A 149 6.67 5.26 -1.73
CA GLY A 149 7.98 5.43 -2.38
C GLY A 149 8.04 4.79 -3.78
N VAL A 150 7.15 3.84 -4.06
CA VAL A 150 6.96 3.26 -5.40
C VAL A 150 6.07 4.17 -6.27
N ALA A 151 5.32 5.07 -5.63
CA ALA A 151 4.57 6.16 -6.24
C ALA A 151 4.37 7.30 -5.24
N SER A 152 5.10 8.42 -5.38
CA SER A 152 4.66 9.70 -4.80
C SER A 152 3.95 10.45 -5.92
N THR A 153 2.73 10.94 -5.79
CA THR A 153 2.20 11.78 -4.70
C THR A 153 0.69 11.57 -4.53
N ALA A 154 0.23 11.02 -3.40
CA ALA A 154 -1.16 11.16 -2.96
C ALA A 154 -1.24 10.99 -1.43
N GLY A 155 -1.72 12.05 -0.77
CA GLY A 155 -1.74 12.22 0.68
C GLY A 155 -2.47 11.10 1.44
N THR A 156 -2.02 10.90 2.67
CA THR A 156 -2.60 10.02 3.69
C THR A 156 -4.01 10.46 4.07
N LYS A 157 -5.00 9.58 3.88
CA LYS A 157 -6.29 9.62 4.57
C LYS A 157 -6.67 8.23 5.07
N SER A 158 -7.31 8.18 6.23
CA SER A 158 -7.60 6.93 6.96
C SER A 158 -8.79 6.19 6.35
N ALA A 159 -8.94 4.90 6.70
CA ALA A 159 -9.94 3.99 6.15
C ALA A 159 -11.42 4.41 6.33
N ALA A 160 -11.71 5.47 7.09
CA ALA A 160 -13.08 5.97 7.28
C ALA A 160 -13.56 6.97 6.21
N ASP A 161 -12.66 7.51 5.37
CA ASP A 161 -12.97 8.61 4.41
C ASP A 161 -13.40 8.14 3.00
N TRP A 162 -13.58 6.83 2.78
CA TRP A 162 -13.82 6.28 1.43
C TRP A 162 -15.22 6.52 0.85
N THR A 163 -16.17 7.06 1.61
CA THR A 163 -17.55 7.27 1.14
C THR A 163 -17.77 8.60 0.41
N SER A 164 -16.76 9.48 0.33
CA SER A 164 -16.93 10.86 -0.14
C SER A 164 -15.81 11.37 -1.07
N TYR A 165 -15.34 10.56 -2.04
CA TYR A 165 -14.30 11.02 -2.98
C TYR A 165 -14.91 11.58 -4.27
N ASP A 166 -14.89 12.92 -4.40
CA ASP A 166 -15.22 13.67 -5.62
C ASP A 166 -14.00 13.71 -6.56
N ALA A 167 -14.20 13.26 -7.80
CA ALA A 167 -13.16 12.87 -8.75
C ALA A 167 -12.39 14.03 -9.43
N LYS A 168 -12.44 15.25 -8.88
CA LYS A 168 -11.98 16.47 -9.59
C LYS A 168 -10.57 16.96 -9.26
N ASN A 169 -9.89 16.45 -8.25
CA ASN A 169 -8.66 17.09 -7.75
C ASN A 169 -7.46 16.14 -7.59
N LEU A 170 -6.95 15.55 -8.66
CA LEU A 170 -5.57 15.03 -8.63
C LEU A 170 -4.85 15.36 -9.95
N GLY A 171 -3.99 16.38 -9.87
CA GLY A 171 -3.29 17.00 -10.97
C GLY A 171 -2.39 16.04 -11.76
N THR A 172 -2.35 16.30 -13.05
CA THR A 172 -1.40 15.77 -14.02
C THR A 172 0.01 16.21 -13.68
N ASP A 173 0.95 15.27 -13.83
CA ASP A 173 2.38 15.44 -14.09
C ASP A 173 3.26 14.81 -13.01
N LEU A 174 3.91 13.70 -13.38
CA LEU A 174 5.10 13.15 -12.71
C LEU A 174 5.72 12.07 -13.63
N SER A 175 6.44 12.52 -14.66
CA SER A 175 7.35 11.68 -15.44
C SER A 175 8.67 11.50 -14.69
N ILE A 176 8.94 10.29 -14.18
CA ILE A 176 10.26 9.92 -13.64
C ILE A 176 10.91 8.97 -14.64
N LYS A 177 11.99 9.43 -15.30
CA LYS A 177 12.61 8.73 -16.44
C LYS A 177 13.76 7.79 -16.05
N SER A 178 14.36 7.92 -14.86
CA SER A 178 15.41 6.96 -14.41
C SER A 178 15.69 6.96 -12.88
N PRO A 179 16.31 5.88 -12.34
CA PRO A 179 16.78 5.80 -10.95
C PRO A 179 17.90 6.79 -10.59
N LEU A 180 18.65 7.29 -11.57
CA LEU A 180 19.70 8.30 -11.37
C LEU A 180 19.11 9.70 -11.16
N ASP A 181 17.96 10.00 -11.79
CA ASP A 181 17.23 11.26 -11.56
C ASP A 181 16.61 11.30 -10.16
N PHE A 182 16.28 10.14 -9.61
CA PHE A 182 15.80 9.99 -8.23
C PHE A 182 16.87 10.35 -7.20
N LEU A 183 18.11 9.88 -7.36
CA LEU A 183 19.21 10.24 -6.47
C LEU A 183 19.53 11.73 -6.53
N LYS A 184 19.48 12.34 -7.72
CA LYS A 184 19.68 13.79 -7.87
C LYS A 184 18.60 14.59 -7.15
N LYS A 185 17.33 14.20 -7.27
CA LYS A 185 16.22 14.84 -6.55
C LYS A 185 16.29 14.68 -5.04
N LEU A 186 16.84 13.58 -4.52
CA LEU A 186 17.01 13.36 -3.08
C LEU A 186 18.09 14.28 -2.46
N LEU A 187 19.02 14.74 -3.30
CA LEU A 187 20.13 15.63 -2.94
C LEU A 187 19.82 17.11 -3.24
N GLU A 188 18.64 17.44 -3.79
CA GLU A 188 18.26 18.82 -4.09
C GLU A 188 17.97 19.62 -2.81
N PRO A 189 18.59 20.80 -2.61
CA PRO A 189 18.39 21.63 -1.41
C PRO A 189 16.93 22.09 -1.23
N GLU A 190 16.23 22.28 -2.35
CA GLU A 190 14.81 22.63 -2.42
C GLU A 190 13.90 21.61 -1.72
N LEU A 191 14.24 20.31 -1.79
CA LEU A 191 13.50 19.25 -1.13
C LEU A 191 13.62 19.39 0.39
N TRP A 192 14.83 19.63 0.89
CA TRP A 192 15.11 19.80 2.31
C TRP A 192 14.49 21.08 2.87
N LEU A 193 14.43 22.16 2.07
CA LEU A 193 13.72 23.38 2.43
C LEU A 193 12.21 23.16 2.56
N ARG A 194 11.60 22.39 1.64
CA ARG A 194 10.17 22.04 1.72
C ARG A 194 9.87 21.11 2.89
N ILE A 195 10.71 20.10 3.14
CA ILE A 195 10.60 19.23 4.32
C ILE A 195 10.71 20.07 5.61
N GLY A 196 11.68 20.99 5.66
CA GLY A 196 11.84 21.94 6.77
C GLY A 196 10.61 22.83 6.96
N GLN A 197 10.00 23.32 5.88
CA GLN A 197 8.77 24.13 5.94
C GLN A 197 7.56 23.33 6.44
N VAL A 198 7.40 22.08 6.01
CA VAL A 198 6.28 21.24 6.45
C VAL A 198 6.43 20.87 7.93
N ILE A 199 7.63 20.48 8.36
CA ILE A 199 7.91 20.18 9.77
C ILE A 199 7.79 21.44 10.63
N GLY A 200 8.37 22.57 10.18
CA GLY A 200 8.27 23.85 10.87
C GLY A 200 6.83 24.37 10.98
N GLY A 201 6.04 24.22 9.92
CA GLY A 201 4.62 24.57 9.91
C GLY A 201 3.81 23.70 10.88
N ALA A 202 4.07 22.38 10.92
CA ALA A 202 3.41 21.47 11.85
C ALA A 202 3.75 21.78 13.32
N ILE A 203 5.01 22.14 13.61
CA ILE A 203 5.44 22.56 14.95
C ILE A 203 4.75 23.87 15.36
N LEU A 204 4.69 24.86 14.47
CA LEU A 204 4.03 26.13 14.75
C LEU A 204 2.53 25.98 14.96
N LEU A 205 1.86 25.13 14.18
CA LEU A 205 0.45 24.82 14.36
C LEU A 205 0.20 24.09 15.68
N GLY A 206 1.05 23.11 16.03
CA GLY A 206 0.97 22.40 17.31
C GLY A 206 1.20 23.33 18.50
N MET A 207 2.17 24.25 18.40
CA MET A 207 2.48 25.22 19.44
C MET A 207 1.38 26.28 19.58
N GLY A 208 0.81 26.75 18.46
CA GLY A 208 -0.34 27.64 18.46
C GLY A 208 -1.58 27.00 19.09
N LEU A 209 -1.87 25.73 18.75
CA LEU A 209 -2.97 24.98 19.33
C LEU A 209 -2.77 24.73 20.85
N PHE A 210 -1.54 24.43 21.27
CA PHE A 210 -1.20 24.27 22.68
C PHE A 210 -1.39 25.56 23.48
N LEU A 211 -0.96 26.70 22.95
CA LEU A 211 -1.17 28.01 23.59
C LEU A 211 -2.65 28.36 23.67
N LEU A 212 -3.43 28.04 22.63
CA LEU A 212 -4.88 28.19 22.62
C LEU A 212 -5.54 27.32 23.70
N MET A 213 -5.17 26.04 23.79
CA MET A 213 -5.65 25.11 24.83
C MET A 213 -5.30 25.59 26.25
N ARG A 214 -4.14 26.23 26.42
CA ARG A 214 -3.72 26.83 27.69
C ARG A 214 -4.54 28.08 28.05
N GLN A 215 -4.91 28.92 27.09
CA GLN A 215 -5.72 30.12 27.32
C GLN A 215 -7.17 29.81 27.69
N ILE A 216 -7.75 28.74 27.13
CA ILE A 216 -9.13 28.31 27.40
C ILE A 216 -9.26 27.36 28.61
N GLY A 217 -8.19 27.15 29.38
CA GLY A 217 -8.19 26.32 30.59
C GLY A 217 -8.37 24.81 30.35
N LEU A 218 -8.21 24.33 29.11
CA LEU A 218 -8.34 22.91 28.76
C LEU A 218 -7.03 22.11 28.92
N ALA A 219 -5.88 22.77 29.07
CA ALA A 219 -4.64 22.09 29.39
C ALA A 219 -4.57 21.87 30.91
N ALA A 220 -4.69 20.61 31.34
CA ALA A 220 -4.59 20.25 32.75
C ALA A 220 -3.25 20.75 33.34
N PRO A 221 -3.24 21.26 34.59
CA PRO A 221 -2.00 21.66 35.24
C PRO A 221 -1.07 20.46 35.31
N THR A 222 0.13 20.59 34.75
CA THR A 222 1.23 19.66 35.02
C THR A 222 1.52 19.73 36.50
N THR A 223 1.08 18.73 37.26
CA THR A 223 1.44 18.57 38.66
C THR A 223 2.97 18.50 38.71
N PRO A 224 3.65 19.43 39.39
CA PRO A 224 5.08 19.28 39.60
C PRO A 224 5.29 18.03 40.47
N LEU A 225 6.03 17.07 39.91
CA LEU A 225 6.56 15.93 40.65
C LEU A 225 7.65 16.48 41.58
N ALA A 226 7.27 16.91 42.78
CA ALA A 226 8.20 17.36 43.80
C ALA A 226 7.76 16.92 45.20
N ALA A 227 8.49 15.92 45.70
CA ALA A 227 8.93 15.75 47.07
C ALA A 227 7.91 15.77 48.22
N ILE A 228 7.61 14.58 48.78
CA ILE A 228 7.76 14.35 50.23
C ILE A 228 8.39 12.97 50.42
N ALA A 229 9.72 12.98 50.58
CA ALA A 229 10.37 12.07 51.50
C ALA A 229 10.32 12.71 52.90
N ALA A 230 10.32 11.87 53.94
CA ALA A 230 10.55 12.14 55.37
C ALA A 230 9.33 12.35 56.29
N ALA A 231 9.00 11.30 57.04
CA ALA A 231 8.83 11.23 58.51
C ALA A 231 8.39 9.78 58.83
N ALA A 232 9.27 8.94 59.39
CA ALA A 232 9.35 8.65 60.83
C ALA A 232 8.10 7.91 61.34
#